data_AF-A0A378ATD2-F1
#
_entry.id   AF-A0A378ATD2-F1
#
_cell.length_a   1.000
_cell.length_b   1.000
_cell.length_c   1.000
_cell.angle_alpha   90.00
_cell.angle_beta   90.00
_cell.angle_gamma   90.00
#
_symmetry.space_group_name_H-M   'P 1'
#
loop_
_entity.id
_entity.type
_entity.pdbx_description
1 polymer ?
#
loop_
_entity_poly.entity_id
_entity_poly.type
_entity_poly.pdbx_seq_one_letter_code
_entity_poly.pdbx_strand_id
1 'polypeptide(L)' 'MQTDHLGQLIGFFFTEIGVVNQVVHIWAYESLDDRLVRRARMAQDERWQTFSRKIANWPPWNASSRC' A
#
# COMPACT_ATOMS: atom_id res chain seq x y z
N MET A 1 -10.55 2.11 4.67
CA MET A 1 -9.97 0.75 4.82
C MET A 1 -8.51 0.79 5.20
N GLN A 2 -7.57 1.26 4.36
CA GLN A 2 -6.15 1.35 4.76
C GLN A 2 -5.91 2.37 5.89
N THR A 3 -6.58 3.53 5.81
CA THR A 3 -6.62 4.55 6.88
C THR A 3 -7.17 3.99 8.19
N ASP A 4 -8.17 3.11 8.13
CA ASP A 4 -8.84 2.54 9.28
C ASP A 4 -7.89 1.65 10.11
N HIS A 5 -6.92 1.00 9.47
CA HIS A 5 -5.94 0.14 10.14
C HIS A 5 -4.65 0.88 10.55
N LEU A 6 -4.13 1.75 9.68
CA LEU A 6 -2.85 2.42 9.92
C LEU A 6 -3.00 3.68 10.78
N GLY A 7 -4.20 4.26 10.83
CA GLY A 7 -4.50 5.47 11.60
C GLY A 7 -4.17 6.73 10.81
N GLN A 8 -3.17 7.48 11.26
CA GLN A 8 -2.94 8.85 10.80
C GLN A 8 -2.12 8.90 9.49
N LEU A 9 -2.83 9.21 8.39
CA LEU A 9 -2.21 9.57 7.12
C LEU A 9 -1.73 11.03 7.18
N ILE A 10 -0.44 11.25 6.99
CA ILE A 10 0.17 12.59 6.95
C ILE A 10 0.10 13.18 5.54
N GLY A 11 0.27 12.33 4.52
CA GLY A 11 0.17 12.80 3.15
C GLY A 11 0.19 11.65 2.14
N PHE A 12 -0.45 11.90 1.00
CA PHE A 12 -0.52 11.01 -0.14
C PHE A 12 -0.23 11.83 -1.39
N PHE A 13 0.89 11.54 -2.05
CA PHE A 13 1.46 12.32 -3.13
C PHE A 13 1.76 11.44 -4.33
N PHE A 14 1.78 12.05 -5.52
CA PHE A 14 2.31 11.44 -6.73
C PHE A 14 3.38 12.37 -7.32
N THR A 15 4.40 11.80 -7.94
CA THR A 15 5.47 12.59 -8.54
C THR A 15 5.07 13.05 -9.95
N GLU A 16 4.90 14.35 -10.13
CA GLU A 16 4.60 14.97 -11.42
C GLU A 16 5.87 15.36 -12.19
N ILE A 17 6.86 15.92 -11.50
CA ILE A 17 8.14 16.36 -12.08
C ILE A 17 9.27 15.59 -11.39
N GLY A 18 10.09 14.85 -12.16
CA GLY A 18 11.16 13.98 -11.66
C GLY A 18 10.96 12.51 -12.05
N VAL A 19 11.12 11.58 -11.10
CA VAL A 19 10.86 10.14 -11.33
C VAL A 19 9.35 9.92 -11.41
N VAL A 20 8.84 9.83 -12.65
CA VAL A 20 7.42 9.62 -12.93
C VAL A 20 6.94 8.23 -12.53
N ASN A 21 5.62 8.04 -12.41
CA ASN A 21 4.97 6.80 -11.95
C ASN A 21 5.33 6.39 -10.51
N GLN A 22 5.67 7.36 -9.67
CA GLN A 22 5.96 7.15 -8.25
C GLN A 22 4.81 7.69 -7.38
N VAL A 23 4.38 6.88 -6.43
CA VAL A 23 3.41 7.26 -5.39
C VAL A 23 4.14 7.26 -4.05
N VAL A 24 3.99 8.35 -3.28
CA VAL A 24 4.61 8.52 -1.96
C VAL A 24 3.51 8.72 -0.93
N HIS A 25 3.53 7.93 0.13
CA HIS A 25 2.60 8.03 1.24
C HIS A 25 3.33 8.04 2.58
N ILE A 26 2.91 8.92 3.48
CA ILE A 26 3.54 9.14 4.78
C ILE A 26 2.52 8.86 5.88
N TRP A 27 2.90 8.04 6.84
CA TRP A 27 2.04 7.59 7.94
C TRP A 27 2.73 7.87 9.28
N ALA A 28 1.98 8.41 10.23
CA ALA A 28 2.46 8.59 11.59
C ALA A 28 2.11 7.37 12.46
N TYR A 29 3.09 6.92 13.24
CA TYR A 29 2.97 5.85 14.22
C TYR A 29 3.60 6.31 15.53
N GLU A 30 3.11 5.80 16.65
CA GLU A 30 3.66 6.12 17.97
C GLU A 30 5.02 5.44 18.20
N SER A 31 5.17 4.23 17.67
CA SER A 31 6.42 3.46 17.72
C SER A 31 6.52 2.49 16.54
N LEU A 32 7.68 1.87 16.38
CA LEU A 32 7.87 0.82 15.37
C LEU A 32 7.04 -0.43 15.69
N ASP A 33 6.83 -0.75 16.97
CA ASP A 33 6.01 -1.89 17.40
C ASP A 33 4.52 -1.65 17.07
N ASP A 34 4.03 -0.43 17.33
CA ASP A 34 2.67 -0.02 16.95
C ASP A 34 2.46 -0.14 15.43
N ARG A 35 3.45 0.29 14.63
CA ARG A 35 3.42 0.10 13.17
C ARG A 35 3.32 -1.37 12.79
N LEU A 36 4.07 -2.27 13.43
CA LEU A 36 4.03 -3.71 13.14
C LEU A 36 2.65 -4.30 13.45
N VAL A 37 2.09 -3.99 14.62
CA VAL A 37 0.78 -4.47 15.04
C VAL A 37 -0.32 -4.00 14.08
N ARG A 38 -0.33 -2.71 13.73
CA ARG A 38 -1.32 -2.14 12.79
C ARG A 38 -1.24 -2.77 11.40
N ARG A 39 -0.02 -2.98 10.88
CA ARG A 39 0.16 -3.64 9.58
C ARG A 39 -0.23 -5.11 9.61
N ALA A 40 0.01 -5.82 10.71
CA ALA A 40 -0.41 -7.21 10.87
C ALA A 40 -1.95 -7.33 10.87
N ARG A 41 -2.65 -6.43 11.59
CA ARG A 41 -4.12 -6.36 11.58
C ARG A 41 -4.67 -6.07 10.18
N MET A 42 -4.07 -5.11 9.47
CA MET A 42 -4.44 -4.80 8.09
C MET A 42 -4.27 -6.00 7.16
N ALA A 43 -3.18 -6.77 7.31
CA ALA A 43 -2.91 -7.95 6.48
C ALA A 43 -3.95 -9.08 6.69
N GLN A 44 -4.58 -9.14 7.87
CA GLN A 44 -5.62 -10.12 8.20
C GLN A 44 -7.02 -9.71 7.70
N ASP A 45 -7.25 -8.45 7.33
CA ASP A 45 -8.55 -7.99 6.82
C ASP A 45 -8.82 -8.56 5.41
N GLU A 46 -9.93 -9.28 5.24
CA GLU A 46 -10.34 -9.88 3.97
C GLU A 46 -10.48 -8.86 2.82
N ARG A 47 -10.91 -7.63 3.14
CA ARG A 47 -11.01 -6.54 2.16
C ARG A 47 -9.62 -6.16 1.66
N TRP A 48 -8.64 -6.12 2.55
CA TRP A 48 -7.25 -5.84 2.21
C TRP A 48 -6.62 -6.98 1.40
N GLN A 49 -6.89 -8.23 1.75
CA GLN A 49 -6.42 -9.39 0.98
C GLN A 49 -7.00 -9.39 -0.44
N THR A 50 -8.29 -9.07 -0.59
CA THR A 50 -8.95 -9.00 -1.89
C THR A 50 -8.37 -7.87 -2.75
N PHE A 51 -8.16 -6.70 -2.17
CA PHE A 51 -7.49 -5.58 -2.85
C PHE A 51 -6.05 -5.94 -3.25
N SER A 52 -5.27 -6.53 -2.34
CA SER A 52 -3.88 -6.91 -2.58
C SER A 52 -3.74 -7.92 -3.71
N ARG A 53 -4.64 -8.91 -3.79
CA ARG A 53 -4.70 -9.85 -4.92
C ARG A 53 -5.00 -9.15 -6.25
N LYS A 54 -5.91 -8.19 -6.25
CA LYS A 54 -6.24 -7.41 -7.45
C LYS A 54 -5.03 -6.61 -7.96
N ILE A 55 -4.28 -5.99 -7.05
CA ILE A 55 -3.07 -5.24 -7.40
C ILE A 55 -1.96 -6.19 -7.86
N ALA A 56 -1.77 -7.33 -7.21
CA ALA A 56 -0.80 -8.34 -7.64
C ALA A 56 -1.12 -8.89 -9.04
N ASN A 57 -2.41 -9.02 -9.37
CA ASN A 57 -2.87 -9.50 -10.67
C ASN A 57 -3.13 -8.35 -11.68
N TRP A 58 -2.76 -7.11 -11.36
CA TRP A 58 -2.97 -5.96 -12.24
C TRP A 58 -1.96 -5.98 -13.41
N PRO A 59 -2.40 -6.05 -14.68
CA PRO A 59 -1.51 -5.95 -15.82
C PRO A 59 -1.16 -4.49 -16.12
N PRO A 60 0.10 -4.24 -16.50
CA PRO A 60 0.26 -3.79 -17.89
C PRO A 60 1.31 -4.58 -18.70
N TRP A 61 2.17 -5.38 -18.04
CA TRP A 61 3.33 -6.06 -18.66
C TRP A 61 3.62 -7.48 -18.10
N ASN A 62 2.80 -7.98 -17.17
CA ASN A 62 2.99 -9.30 -16.53
C ASN A 62 2.54 -10.49 -17.41
N ALA A 63 2.12 -10.22 -18.65
CA ALA A 63 1.82 -11.23 -19.66
C ALA A 63 3.03 -11.56 -20.56
N SER A 64 4.06 -10.70 -20.64
CA SER A 64 5.15 -10.83 -21.62
C SER A 64 6.46 -11.45 -21.10
N SER A 65 6.49 -11.95 -19.86
CA SER A 65 7.65 -12.66 -19.29
C SER A 65 7.45 -14.17 -19.15
N ARG A 66 6.45 -14.73 -19.83
CA ARG A 66 6.33 -16.17 -20.10
C ARG A 66 6.65 -16.45 -21.57
N CYS A 67 7.92 -16.35 -21.91
CA CYS A 67 8.53 -17.14 -22.99
C CYS A 67 9.35 -18.25 -22.33
#